data_AF-A0A7X4ASR1-F1
#
_entry.id   AF-A0A7X4ASR1-F1
#
_cell.length_a   1.000
_cell.length_b   1.000
_cell.length_c   1.000
_cell.angle_alpha   90.00
_cell.angle_beta   90.00
_cell.angle_gamma   90.00
#
_symmetry.space_group_name_H-M   'P 1'
#
loop_
_entity.id
_entity.type
_entity.pdbx_description
1 polymer ?
#
loop_
_entity_poly.entity_id
_entity_poly.type
_entity_poly.pdbx_seq_one_letter_code
_entity_poly.pdbx_strand_id
1 'polypeptide(L)'
;MGKSVPKQEDMYEAVIEVIRKRDGSATRQEIDEGVAEYMELSDEQVNQLHDDKGTRTRLSYNLAWSRTYLKAFGMLDNSKRGVWLLTPKGHECATVDKKEIVNHFRSTQRKKRVAKKRPHLTNNIQSEALEGWRDELMEAVLELSPSGFEKLCQYILRESGLIEVEVIGRSGDGGIDGKGNMQLSGLLKFQCFFQCKRYRGSVTPKEIRDFRGAMAGRSDKGLFITTGVFTKAAREEANRDGAPLIDLINGDMLLDKMQELELGLKQNLVYEVNKDWFRQFK
;
A
#
# COMPACT_ATOMS: atom_id res chain seq x y z
N MET A 1 5.78 -29.53 -3.49
CA MET A 1 4.73 -28.64 -2.94
C MET A 1 5.39 -27.31 -2.64
N GLY A 2 5.02 -26.24 -3.34
CA GLY A 2 5.51 -24.89 -3.02
C GLY A 2 5.14 -24.53 -1.58
N LYS A 3 6.04 -23.85 -0.86
CA LYS A 3 5.77 -23.42 0.52
C LYS A 3 4.54 -22.50 0.52
N SER A 4 3.59 -22.72 1.44
CA SER A 4 2.42 -21.85 1.58
C SER A 4 2.82 -20.46 2.09
N VAL A 5 2.07 -19.42 1.72
CA VAL A 5 2.23 -18.09 2.31
C VAL A 5 1.95 -18.14 3.82
N PRO A 6 2.81 -17.53 4.68
CA PRO A 6 2.60 -17.52 6.13
C PRO A 6 1.25 -16.94 6.53
N LYS A 7 0.63 -17.47 7.59
CA LYS A 7 -0.62 -16.93 8.14
C LYS A 7 -0.35 -15.64 8.90
N GLN A 8 -1.39 -14.83 9.15
CA GLN A 8 -1.22 -13.54 9.82
C GLN A 8 -0.50 -13.64 11.17
N GLU A 9 -0.80 -14.67 11.97
CA GLU A 9 -0.20 -14.89 13.30
C GLU A 9 1.27 -15.30 13.24
N ASP A 10 1.72 -15.87 12.14
CA ASP A 10 3.12 -16.25 11.95
C ASP A 10 4.03 -15.07 11.64
N MET A 11 3.45 -13.93 11.27
CA MET A 11 4.19 -12.73 10.87
C MET A 11 4.23 -11.65 11.96
N TYR A 12 3.57 -11.83 13.10
CA TYR A 12 3.50 -10.80 14.13
C TYR A 12 4.88 -10.32 14.61
N GLU A 13 5.78 -11.27 14.89
CA GLU A 13 7.15 -10.98 15.30
C GLU A 13 7.93 -10.27 14.19
N ALA A 14 7.88 -10.79 12.97
CA ALA A 14 8.52 -10.17 11.81
C ALA A 14 8.07 -8.72 11.59
N VAL A 15 6.76 -8.43 11.73
CA VAL A 15 6.22 -7.07 11.62
C VAL A 15 6.84 -6.14 12.67
N ILE A 16 6.91 -6.58 13.93
CA ILE A 16 7.51 -5.77 15.01
C ILE A 16 9.00 -5.53 14.76
N GLU A 17 9.76 -6.56 14.39
CA GLU A 17 11.21 -6.43 14.10
C GLU A 17 11.48 -5.50 12.91
N VAL A 18 10.68 -5.60 11.85
CA VAL A 18 10.82 -4.80 10.64
C VAL A 18 10.57 -3.31 10.91
N ILE A 19 9.57 -3.00 11.74
CA ILE A 19 9.30 -1.61 12.16
C ILE A 19 10.37 -1.13 13.15
N ARG A 20 10.83 -2.00 14.06
CA ARG A 20 11.90 -1.67 15.02
C ARG A 20 13.22 -1.32 14.34
N LYS A 21 13.60 -2.06 13.30
CA LYS A 21 14.80 -1.79 12.49
C LYS A 21 14.72 -0.47 11.70
N ARG A 22 13.54 0.14 11.60
CA ARG A 22 13.28 1.44 10.96
C ARG A 22 12.94 2.53 11.98
N ASP A 23 13.64 2.50 13.12
CA ASP A 23 13.49 3.48 14.20
C ASP A 23 12.05 3.62 14.74
N GLY A 24 11.26 2.55 14.65
CA GLY A 24 9.92 2.48 15.21
C GLY A 24 8.80 2.97 14.30
N SER A 25 9.06 3.29 13.03
CA SER A 25 8.02 3.65 12.06
C SER A 25 8.26 3.03 10.67
N ALA A 26 7.19 2.64 9.99
CA ALA A 26 7.28 2.14 8.62
C ALA A 26 5.96 2.32 7.86
N THR A 27 6.07 2.54 6.56
CA THR A 27 4.96 2.47 5.61
C THR A 27 4.49 1.03 5.42
N ARG A 28 3.31 0.85 4.81
CA ARG A 28 2.79 -0.48 4.45
C ARG A 28 3.76 -1.24 3.56
N GLN A 29 4.28 -0.58 2.54
CA GLN A 29 5.23 -1.20 1.60
C GLN A 29 6.50 -1.64 2.32
N GLU A 30 7.07 -0.80 3.16
CA GLU A 30 8.28 -1.14 3.91
C GLU A 30 8.08 -2.33 4.86
N ILE A 31 6.87 -2.46 5.43
CA ILE A 31 6.50 -3.63 6.24
C ILE A 31 6.37 -4.87 5.36
N ASP A 32 5.65 -4.78 4.25
CA ASP A 32 5.40 -5.91 3.37
C ASP A 32 6.69 -6.46 2.76
N GLU A 33 7.56 -5.57 2.26
CA GLU A 33 8.86 -5.93 1.70
C GLU A 33 9.84 -6.39 2.79
N GLY A 34 9.87 -5.69 3.93
CA GLY A 34 10.75 -6.04 5.05
C GLY A 34 10.40 -7.38 5.69
N VAL A 35 9.11 -7.72 5.80
CA VAL A 35 8.68 -9.03 6.32
C VAL A 35 8.98 -10.15 5.32
N ALA A 36 8.79 -9.90 4.01
CA ALA A 36 9.15 -10.87 2.99
C ALA A 36 10.65 -11.20 3.03
N GLU A 37 11.50 -10.20 3.22
CA GLU A 37 12.95 -10.37 3.38
C GLU A 37 13.29 -11.06 4.70
N TYR A 38 12.74 -10.59 5.83
CA TYR A 38 13.00 -11.15 7.16
C TYR A 38 12.66 -12.65 7.26
N MET A 39 11.60 -13.08 6.57
CA MET A 39 11.15 -14.47 6.57
C MET A 39 11.68 -15.30 5.38
N GLU A 40 12.56 -14.72 4.56
CA GLU A 40 13.16 -15.36 3.38
C GLU A 40 12.10 -15.97 2.43
N LEU A 41 11.02 -15.22 2.16
CA LEU A 41 9.93 -15.69 1.32
C LEU A 41 10.34 -15.75 -0.15
N SER A 42 9.89 -16.78 -0.86
CA SER A 42 10.13 -16.89 -2.30
C SER A 42 9.28 -15.91 -3.11
N ASP A 43 9.70 -15.60 -4.33
CA ASP A 43 8.92 -14.79 -5.28
C ASP A 43 7.51 -15.37 -5.53
N GLU A 44 7.39 -16.70 -5.54
CA GLU A 44 6.09 -17.37 -5.67
C GLU A 44 5.19 -17.07 -4.47
N GLN A 45 5.72 -17.09 -3.25
CA GLN A 45 4.96 -16.76 -2.04
C GLN A 45 4.60 -15.27 -2.00
N VAL A 46 5.53 -14.39 -2.33
CA VAL A 46 5.32 -12.93 -2.29
C VAL A 46 4.26 -12.49 -3.29
N ASN A 47 4.28 -13.07 -4.50
CA ASN A 47 3.40 -12.67 -5.60
C ASN A 47 2.13 -13.54 -5.72
N GLN A 48 1.90 -14.50 -4.82
CA GLN A 48 0.66 -15.27 -4.81
C GLN A 48 -0.53 -14.34 -4.54
N LEU A 49 -1.48 -14.27 -5.48
CA LEU A 49 -2.69 -13.47 -5.32
C LEU A 49 -3.58 -14.01 -4.19
N HIS A 50 -4.28 -13.12 -3.50
CA HIS A 50 -5.18 -13.47 -2.40
C HIS A 50 -6.39 -14.27 -2.89
N ASP A 51 -6.92 -13.87 -4.04
CA ASP A 51 -8.04 -14.48 -4.75
C ASP A 51 -7.87 -14.29 -6.26
N ASP A 52 -8.66 -15.01 -7.06
CA ASP A 52 -8.56 -15.01 -8.52
C ASP A 52 -9.06 -13.72 -9.19
N LYS A 53 -9.73 -12.84 -8.43
CA LYS A 53 -10.39 -11.63 -8.93
C LYS A 53 -9.64 -10.35 -8.58
N GLY A 54 -8.80 -10.38 -7.55
CA GLY A 54 -8.09 -9.24 -7.00
C GLY A 54 -6.68 -9.09 -7.56
N THR A 55 -6.05 -7.98 -7.20
CA THR A 55 -4.66 -7.66 -7.53
C THR A 55 -3.75 -7.70 -6.30
N ARG A 56 -4.35 -7.85 -5.11
CA ARG A 56 -3.67 -7.92 -3.85
C ARG A 56 -3.07 -9.31 -3.63
N THR A 57 -1.86 -9.37 -3.08
CA THR A 57 -1.24 -10.64 -2.71
C THR A 57 -1.81 -11.19 -1.41
N ARG A 58 -1.74 -12.52 -1.27
CA ARG A 58 -2.08 -13.21 -0.03
C ARG A 58 -1.22 -12.72 1.14
N LEU A 59 0.04 -12.39 0.87
CA LEU A 59 0.96 -11.82 1.84
C LEU A 59 0.48 -10.45 2.35
N SER A 60 0.23 -9.49 1.43
CA SER A 60 -0.29 -8.14 1.77
C SER A 60 -1.60 -8.22 2.55
N TYR A 61 -2.50 -9.14 2.17
CA TYR A 61 -3.74 -9.39 2.90
C TYR A 61 -3.50 -9.87 4.33
N ASN A 62 -2.67 -10.90 4.50
CA ASN A 62 -2.38 -11.45 5.82
C ASN A 62 -1.64 -10.42 6.69
N LEU A 63 -0.77 -9.59 6.12
CA LEU A 63 -0.06 -8.52 6.85
C LEU A 63 -0.97 -7.39 7.29
N ALA A 64 -1.99 -7.03 6.52
CA ALA A 64 -3.03 -6.10 6.99
C ALA A 64 -3.74 -6.64 8.25
N TRP A 65 -4.02 -7.94 8.29
CA TRP A 65 -4.53 -8.59 9.50
C TRP A 65 -3.50 -8.60 10.63
N SER A 66 -2.22 -8.86 10.35
CA SER A 66 -1.17 -8.78 11.37
C SER A 66 -1.12 -7.42 12.04
N ARG A 67 -1.10 -6.36 11.25
CA ARG A 67 -1.10 -4.97 11.76
C ARG A 67 -2.36 -4.65 12.56
N THR A 68 -3.52 -5.13 12.12
CA THR A 68 -4.79 -4.99 12.85
C THR A 68 -4.74 -5.64 14.23
N TYR A 69 -4.31 -6.91 14.31
CA TYR A 69 -4.26 -7.64 15.57
C TYR A 69 -3.26 -7.00 16.53
N LEU A 70 -2.09 -6.60 16.03
CA LEU A 70 -1.06 -5.91 16.82
C LEU A 70 -1.54 -4.53 17.33
N LYS A 71 -2.25 -3.75 16.50
CA LYS A 71 -2.86 -2.48 16.93
C LYS A 71 -3.93 -2.71 17.99
N ALA A 72 -4.82 -3.67 17.78
CA ALA A 72 -5.85 -4.01 18.75
C ALA A 72 -5.25 -4.49 20.09
N PHE A 73 -4.09 -5.13 20.06
CA PHE A 73 -3.33 -5.52 21.25
C PHE A 73 -2.53 -4.37 21.87
N GLY A 74 -2.50 -3.20 21.23
CA GLY A 74 -1.81 -1.99 21.69
C GLY A 74 -0.31 -1.96 21.42
N MET A 75 0.22 -2.81 20.54
CA MET A 75 1.64 -2.84 20.16
C MET A 75 1.96 -1.89 18.99
N LEU A 76 0.98 -1.64 18.13
CA LEU A 76 1.09 -0.72 17.01
C LEU A 76 0.06 0.40 17.11
N ASP A 77 0.40 1.53 16.50
CA ASP A 77 -0.54 2.59 16.16
C ASP A 77 -0.42 2.95 14.67
N ASN A 78 -1.44 3.61 14.13
CA ASN A 78 -1.49 4.09 12.76
C ASN A 78 -1.81 5.59 12.80
N SER A 79 -0.86 6.37 13.31
CA SER A 79 -1.06 7.79 13.64
C SER A 79 -1.27 8.68 12.41
N LYS A 80 -0.85 8.22 11.23
CA LYS A 80 -1.10 8.82 9.91
C LYS A 80 -1.48 7.73 8.93
N ARG A 81 -2.41 8.01 7.99
CA ARG A 81 -2.83 7.05 6.97
C ARG A 81 -1.63 6.45 6.25
N GLY A 82 -1.50 5.12 6.30
CA GLY A 82 -0.45 4.38 5.59
C GLY A 82 0.87 4.22 6.36
N VAL A 83 1.04 4.86 7.52
CA VAL A 83 2.26 4.80 8.34
C VAL A 83 1.97 4.20 9.70
N TRP A 84 2.66 3.12 10.03
CA TRP A 84 2.51 2.38 11.27
C TRP A 84 3.67 2.67 12.22
N LEU A 85 3.37 2.81 13.51
CA LEU A 85 4.35 3.08 14.55
C LEU A 85 4.28 2.04 15.67
N LEU A 86 5.43 1.75 16.27
CA LEU A 86 5.49 1.04 17.54
C LEU A 86 5.00 1.94 18.68
N THR A 87 4.16 1.39 19.55
CA THR A 87 3.84 2.02 20.84
C THR A 87 4.94 1.69 21.85
N PRO A 88 4.95 2.29 23.06
CA PRO A 88 5.86 1.86 24.12
C PRO A 88 5.80 0.35 24.37
N LYS A 89 4.58 -0.22 24.38
CA LYS A 89 4.37 -1.68 24.51
C LYS A 89 5.01 -2.47 23.35
N GLY A 90 4.97 -1.96 22.13
CA GLY A 90 5.61 -2.59 20.97
C GLY A 90 7.15 -2.53 21.03
N HIS A 91 7.69 -1.40 21.50
CA HIS A 91 9.13 -1.23 21.68
C HIS A 91 9.71 -2.15 22.76
N GLU A 92 9.04 -2.23 23.91
CA GLU A 92 9.49 -3.00 25.09
C GLU A 92 9.27 -4.51 24.95
N CYS A 93 8.48 -4.95 23.95
CA CYS A 93 8.17 -6.35 23.74
C CYS A 93 9.40 -7.12 23.21
N ALA A 94 9.98 -7.97 24.06
CA ALA A 94 11.09 -8.86 23.68
C ALA A 94 10.64 -10.10 22.90
N THR A 95 9.44 -10.62 23.16
CA THR A 95 8.89 -11.82 22.49
C THR A 95 7.39 -11.68 22.25
N VAL A 96 6.93 -12.12 21.09
CA VAL A 96 5.51 -12.00 20.68
C VAL A 96 4.75 -13.30 20.94
N ASP A 97 3.86 -13.33 21.94
CA ASP A 97 2.93 -14.46 22.15
C ASP A 97 1.71 -14.34 21.22
N LYS A 98 1.73 -15.15 20.16
CA LYS A 98 0.65 -15.25 19.17
C LYS A 98 -0.71 -15.57 19.80
N LYS A 99 -0.75 -16.47 20.79
CA LYS A 99 -2.01 -16.92 21.42
C LYS A 99 -2.62 -15.80 22.24
N GLU A 100 -1.80 -15.04 22.97
CA GLU A 100 -2.27 -13.92 23.77
C GLU A 100 -2.92 -12.84 22.90
N ILE A 101 -2.27 -12.47 21.79
CA ILE A 101 -2.78 -11.48 20.82
C ILE A 101 -4.12 -11.93 20.23
N VAL A 102 -4.21 -13.18 19.77
CA VAL A 102 -5.44 -13.72 19.18
C VAL A 102 -6.57 -13.79 20.21
N ASN A 103 -6.28 -14.23 21.43
CA ASN A 103 -7.27 -14.29 22.51
C ASN A 103 -7.76 -12.90 22.92
N HIS A 104 -6.86 -11.94 23.03
CA HIS A 104 -7.20 -10.55 23.30
C HIS A 104 -8.14 -10.02 22.22
N PHE A 105 -7.78 -10.16 20.94
CA PHE A 105 -8.61 -9.69 19.83
C PHE A 105 -10.01 -10.31 19.84
N ARG A 106 -10.11 -11.65 20.01
CA ARG A 106 -11.40 -12.36 20.11
C ARG A 106 -12.24 -11.86 21.28
N SER A 107 -11.62 -11.62 22.44
CA SER A 107 -12.32 -11.12 23.64
C SER A 107 -12.87 -9.70 23.43
N THR A 108 -12.08 -8.83 22.79
CA THR A 108 -12.46 -7.44 22.48
C THR A 108 -13.61 -7.42 21.46
N GLN A 109 -13.56 -8.26 20.43
CA GLN A 109 -14.66 -8.41 19.46
C GLN A 109 -15.94 -8.95 20.11
N ARG A 110 -15.83 -9.92 21.02
CA ARG A 110 -17.00 -10.46 21.74
C ARG A 110 -17.64 -9.39 22.64
N LYS A 111 -16.84 -8.63 23.39
CA LYS A 111 -17.33 -7.52 24.22
C LYS A 111 -18.02 -6.44 23.37
N LYS A 112 -17.45 -6.10 22.21
CA LYS A 112 -18.07 -5.15 21.26
C LYS A 112 -19.38 -5.68 20.67
N ARG A 113 -19.45 -6.96 20.26
CA ARG A 113 -20.71 -7.57 19.77
C ARG A 113 -21.81 -7.60 20.82
N VAL A 114 -21.48 -7.83 22.09
CA VAL A 114 -22.44 -7.80 23.21
C VAL A 114 -22.91 -6.38 23.51
N ALA A 115 -22.02 -5.38 23.41
CA ALA A 115 -22.37 -3.96 23.57
C ALA A 115 -23.23 -3.40 22.41
N LYS A 116 -23.24 -4.07 21.26
CA LYS A 116 -23.89 -3.62 20.00
C LYS A 116 -25.39 -4.00 19.88
N LYS A 117 -26.04 -4.47 20.96
CA LYS A 117 -27.50 -4.68 21.03
C LYS A 117 -28.32 -3.37 21.16
N ARG A 118 -27.81 -2.23 20.67
CA ARG A 118 -28.55 -0.97 20.48
C ARG A 118 -28.36 -0.49 19.03
N PRO A 119 -29.40 0.03 18.33
CA PRO A 119 -29.44 0.01 16.86
C PRO A 119 -28.61 1.07 16.13
N HIS A 120 -27.81 1.90 16.82
CA HIS A 120 -27.09 2.97 16.14
C HIS A 120 -25.62 3.01 16.53
N LEU A 121 -24.79 2.99 15.48
CA LEU A 121 -23.36 3.25 15.44
C LEU A 121 -22.49 2.21 16.15
N THR A 122 -21.73 1.43 15.35
CA THR A 122 -20.31 1.07 15.58
C THR A 122 -19.89 -0.10 14.69
N ASN A 123 -19.53 0.18 13.43
CA ASN A 123 -18.79 -0.78 12.59
C ASN A 123 -17.26 -0.59 12.67
N ASN A 124 -16.72 0.14 13.66
CA ASN A 124 -15.35 0.66 13.58
C ASN A 124 -14.22 -0.40 13.62
N ILE A 125 -14.27 -1.47 14.44
CA ILE A 125 -13.13 -2.43 14.41
C ILE A 125 -13.22 -3.43 13.25
N GLN A 126 -14.42 -3.81 12.82
CA GLN A 126 -14.54 -4.72 11.66
C GLN A 126 -14.18 -4.00 10.35
N SER A 127 -14.47 -2.69 10.27
CA SER A 127 -14.21 -1.81 9.13
C SER A 127 -12.77 -1.30 9.03
N GLU A 128 -12.04 -1.16 10.15
CA GLU A 128 -10.61 -0.79 10.11
C GLU A 128 -9.71 -1.96 9.68
N ALA A 129 -10.19 -3.19 9.81
CA ALA A 129 -9.43 -4.43 9.59
C ALA A 129 -9.69 -5.10 8.25
N LEU A 130 -10.92 -5.03 7.76
CA LEU A 130 -11.28 -5.42 6.41
C LEU A 130 -11.28 -4.15 5.58
N GLU A 131 -10.22 -3.97 4.82
CA GLU A 131 -10.12 -2.93 3.80
C GLU A 131 -11.09 -3.23 2.64
N GLY A 132 -12.35 -3.56 2.91
CA GLY A 132 -13.34 -3.86 1.87
C GLY A 132 -13.51 -2.69 0.91
N TRP A 133 -13.28 -1.46 1.38
CA TRP A 133 -13.23 -0.28 0.52
C TRP A 133 -12.06 -0.31 -0.47
N ARG A 134 -10.94 -0.96 -0.14
CA ARG A 134 -9.79 -1.09 -1.06
C ARG A 134 -10.09 -2.09 -2.15
N ASP A 135 -10.72 -3.21 -1.79
CA ASP A 135 -11.14 -4.21 -2.77
C ASP A 135 -12.19 -3.61 -3.72
N GLU A 136 -13.20 -2.91 -3.18
CA GLU A 136 -14.20 -2.17 -3.96
C GLU A 136 -13.58 -1.06 -4.82
N LEU A 137 -12.63 -0.29 -4.27
CA LEU A 137 -11.93 0.76 -5.02
C LEU A 137 -11.07 0.16 -6.14
N MET A 138 -10.35 -0.93 -5.89
CA MET A 138 -9.55 -1.62 -6.90
C MET A 138 -10.44 -2.22 -7.99
N GLU A 139 -11.59 -2.79 -7.65
CA GLU A 139 -12.58 -3.25 -8.63
C GLU A 139 -13.04 -2.10 -9.53
N ALA A 140 -13.42 -0.96 -8.96
CA ALA A 140 -13.79 0.22 -9.72
C ALA A 140 -12.66 0.73 -10.64
N VAL A 141 -11.40 0.68 -10.18
CA VAL A 141 -10.23 1.02 -11.01
C VAL A 141 -10.04 0.01 -12.15
N LEU A 142 -10.27 -1.28 -11.89
CA LEU A 142 -10.14 -2.35 -12.89
C LEU A 142 -11.26 -2.33 -13.94
N GLU A 143 -12.43 -1.76 -13.64
CA GLU A 143 -13.53 -1.56 -14.60
C GLU A 143 -13.23 -0.48 -15.65
N LEU A 144 -12.24 0.39 -15.40
CA LEU A 144 -11.80 1.38 -16.38
C LEU A 144 -11.22 0.72 -17.64
N SER A 145 -11.38 1.38 -18.78
CA SER A 145 -10.62 1.04 -19.99
C SER A 145 -9.11 1.30 -19.76
N PRO A 146 -8.20 0.72 -20.57
CA PRO A 146 -6.77 1.05 -20.50
C PRO A 146 -6.50 2.56 -20.55
N SER A 147 -7.11 3.27 -21.49
CA SER A 147 -7.00 4.74 -21.60
C SER A 147 -7.68 5.49 -20.45
N GLY A 148 -8.72 4.93 -19.84
CA GLY A 148 -9.33 5.46 -18.63
C GLY A 148 -8.39 5.37 -17.42
N PHE A 149 -7.68 4.25 -17.29
CA PHE A 149 -6.66 4.06 -16.25
C PHE A 149 -5.46 5.00 -16.44
N GLU A 150 -4.98 5.18 -17.67
CA GLU A 150 -3.92 6.15 -17.99
C GLU A 150 -4.35 7.57 -17.56
N LYS A 151 -5.59 7.97 -17.85
CA LYS A 151 -6.13 9.27 -17.41
C LYS A 151 -6.22 9.41 -15.89
N LEU A 152 -6.63 8.35 -15.19
CA LEU A 152 -6.64 8.32 -13.72
C LEU A 152 -5.22 8.51 -13.17
N CYS A 153 -4.23 7.78 -13.71
CA CYS A 153 -2.84 7.91 -13.29
C CYS A 153 -2.31 9.33 -13.53
N GLN A 154 -2.59 9.93 -14.69
CA GLN A 154 -2.23 11.32 -14.97
C GLN A 154 -2.86 12.29 -13.97
N TYR A 155 -4.12 12.08 -13.61
CA TYR A 155 -4.80 12.89 -12.60
C TYR A 155 -4.09 12.78 -11.25
N ILE A 156 -3.83 11.56 -10.78
CA ILE A 156 -3.09 11.30 -9.53
C ILE A 156 -1.71 11.96 -9.55
N LEU A 157 -0.99 11.89 -10.68
CA LEU A 157 0.33 12.51 -10.81
C LEU A 157 0.26 14.04 -10.72
N ARG A 158 -0.74 14.68 -11.35
CA ARG A 158 -0.96 16.13 -11.23
C ARG A 158 -1.23 16.53 -9.78
N GLU A 159 -2.15 15.82 -9.12
CA GLU A 159 -2.46 16.05 -7.70
C GLU A 159 -1.26 15.78 -6.78
N SER A 160 -0.35 14.90 -7.20
CA SER A 160 0.91 14.61 -6.49
C SER A 160 2.04 15.61 -6.80
N GLY A 161 1.78 16.64 -7.62
CA GLY A 161 2.73 17.73 -7.90
C GLY A 161 3.51 17.64 -9.21
N LEU A 162 3.18 16.71 -10.13
CA LEU A 162 3.72 16.77 -11.49
C LEU A 162 3.03 17.89 -12.29
N ILE A 163 3.84 18.75 -12.91
CA ILE A 163 3.38 19.83 -13.79
C ILE A 163 3.62 19.48 -15.26
N GLU A 164 2.92 20.17 -16.17
CA GLU A 164 3.04 19.97 -17.63
C GLU A 164 2.86 18.49 -18.04
N VAL A 165 1.87 17.82 -17.44
CA VAL A 165 1.59 16.41 -17.72
C VAL A 165 0.91 16.26 -19.09
N GLU A 166 1.61 15.62 -20.02
CA GLU A 166 1.22 15.38 -21.41
C GLU A 166 1.05 13.87 -21.70
N VAL A 167 0.05 13.54 -22.52
CA VAL A 167 -0.19 12.17 -23.01
C VAL A 167 0.63 11.92 -24.26
N ILE A 168 1.38 10.83 -24.30
CA ILE A 168 2.16 10.43 -25.48
C ILE A 168 1.43 9.26 -26.13
N GLY A 169 0.34 9.57 -26.83
CA GLY A 169 -0.60 8.56 -27.34
C GLY A 169 -0.25 7.97 -28.70
N ARG A 170 1.01 7.64 -29.00
CA ARG A 170 1.36 7.03 -30.30
C ARG A 170 1.79 5.58 -30.15
N SER A 171 1.03 4.70 -30.81
CA SER A 171 1.41 3.31 -31.02
C SER A 171 2.82 3.24 -31.66
N GLY A 172 3.77 2.59 -30.99
CA GLY A 172 5.16 2.42 -31.46
C GLY A 172 6.23 3.16 -30.66
N ASP A 173 5.91 3.80 -29.54
CA ASP A 173 6.88 4.55 -28.71
C ASP A 173 7.57 3.74 -27.61
N GLY A 174 7.39 2.42 -27.60
CA GLY A 174 7.99 1.53 -26.59
C GLY A 174 7.23 1.51 -25.25
N GLY A 175 6.02 2.10 -25.19
CA GLY A 175 5.13 2.00 -24.03
C GLY A 175 5.18 3.20 -23.09
N ILE A 176 5.45 4.40 -23.60
CA ILE A 176 5.41 5.62 -22.77
C ILE A 176 4.00 6.21 -22.85
N ASP A 177 3.24 6.13 -21.77
CA ASP A 177 1.86 6.66 -21.77
C ASP A 177 1.81 8.18 -21.58
N GLY A 178 2.88 8.75 -20.99
CA GLY A 178 3.01 10.19 -20.89
C GLY A 178 4.31 10.67 -20.26
N LYS A 179 4.40 11.99 -20.14
CA LYS A 179 5.51 12.68 -19.48
C LYS A 179 4.98 13.81 -18.62
N GLY A 180 5.75 14.17 -17.60
CA GLY A 180 5.52 15.37 -16.80
C GLY A 180 6.83 15.87 -16.22
N ASN A 181 6.77 16.99 -15.52
CA ASN A 181 7.93 17.53 -14.84
C ASN A 181 7.67 17.59 -13.35
N MET A 182 8.64 17.15 -12.57
CA MET A 182 8.67 17.34 -11.13
C MET A 182 9.52 18.57 -10.82
N GLN A 183 8.99 19.48 -10.01
CA GLN A 183 9.70 20.69 -9.61
C GLN A 183 10.10 20.62 -8.14
N LEU A 184 11.40 20.67 -7.86
CA LEU A 184 11.92 20.69 -6.50
C LEU A 184 12.20 22.13 -6.08
N SER A 185 11.48 22.60 -5.06
CA SER A 185 11.64 23.93 -4.45
C SER A 185 11.59 25.10 -5.43
N GLY A 186 10.94 24.94 -6.59
CA GLY A 186 10.92 25.96 -7.64
C GLY A 186 12.21 26.08 -8.46
N LEU A 187 13.30 25.44 -8.05
CA LEU A 187 14.65 25.67 -8.59
C LEU A 187 15.09 24.62 -9.62
N LEU A 188 14.70 23.37 -9.40
CA LEU A 188 15.10 22.26 -10.25
C LEU A 188 13.87 21.64 -10.92
N LYS A 189 13.95 21.41 -12.23
CA LYS A 189 12.91 20.77 -13.03
C LYS A 189 13.44 19.45 -13.56
N PHE A 190 12.81 18.35 -13.19
CA PHE A 190 13.17 17.02 -13.63
C PHE A 190 12.06 16.46 -14.50
N GLN A 191 12.35 16.15 -15.76
CA GLN A 191 11.40 15.49 -16.64
C GLN A 191 11.29 14.01 -16.26
N CYS A 192 10.08 13.53 -16.09
CA CYS A 192 9.77 12.14 -15.80
C CYS A 192 8.88 11.56 -16.91
N PHE A 193 9.24 10.40 -17.44
CA PHE A 193 8.30 9.58 -18.22
C PHE A 193 7.54 8.65 -17.31
N PHE A 194 6.31 8.30 -17.71
CA PHE A 194 5.55 7.30 -16.98
C PHE A 194 4.85 6.32 -17.91
N GLN A 195 4.73 5.08 -17.42
CA GLN A 195 3.94 4.01 -18.02
C GLN A 195 2.91 3.52 -17.00
N CYS A 196 1.69 3.31 -17.44
CA CYS A 196 0.51 2.96 -16.67
C CYS A 196 -0.06 1.64 -17.20
N LYS A 197 0.16 0.55 -16.48
CA LYS A 197 -0.32 -0.77 -16.87
C LYS A 197 -1.46 -1.26 -15.99
N ARG A 198 -2.69 -1.17 -16.51
CA ARG A 198 -3.85 -1.86 -15.91
C ARG A 198 -3.67 -3.36 -16.13
N TYR A 199 -3.36 -4.08 -15.05
CA TYR A 199 -2.91 -5.47 -15.10
C TYR A 199 -3.42 -6.26 -13.90
N ARG A 200 -3.80 -7.52 -14.12
CA ARG A 200 -4.04 -8.50 -13.05
C ARG A 200 -2.89 -9.49 -13.08
N GLY A 201 -2.06 -9.49 -12.04
CA GLY A 201 -0.87 -10.33 -11.94
C GLY A 201 0.41 -9.53 -11.69
N SER A 202 1.55 -10.14 -12.05
CA SER A 202 2.88 -9.58 -11.78
C SER A 202 3.50 -8.96 -13.03
N VAL A 203 4.04 -7.75 -12.88
CA VAL A 203 4.94 -7.10 -13.83
C VAL A 203 6.32 -7.74 -13.71
N THR A 204 6.85 -8.12 -14.87
CA THR A 204 8.11 -8.83 -15.04
C THR A 204 9.26 -7.87 -15.39
N PRO A 205 10.52 -8.26 -15.18
CA PRO A 205 11.67 -7.44 -15.55
C PRO A 205 11.76 -7.12 -17.04
N LYS A 206 11.11 -7.92 -17.91
CA LYS A 206 11.02 -7.61 -19.34
C LYS A 206 10.32 -6.26 -19.57
N GLU A 207 9.19 -6.03 -18.91
CA GLU A 207 8.41 -4.80 -19.09
C GLU A 207 9.18 -3.57 -18.60
N ILE A 208 9.91 -3.71 -17.49
CA ILE A 208 10.78 -2.64 -16.98
C ILE A 208 11.92 -2.33 -17.95
N ARG A 209 12.53 -3.35 -18.57
CA ARG A 209 13.56 -3.13 -19.62
C ARG A 209 12.99 -2.46 -20.87
N ASP A 210 11.81 -2.88 -21.31
CA ASP A 210 11.17 -2.32 -22.49
C ASP A 210 10.88 -0.82 -22.26
N PHE A 211 10.31 -0.47 -21.10
CA PHE A 211 10.07 0.92 -20.69
C PHE A 211 11.37 1.73 -20.59
N ARG A 212 12.39 1.17 -19.94
CA ARG A 212 13.73 1.77 -19.84
C ARG A 212 14.32 2.08 -21.21
N GLY A 213 14.18 1.15 -22.16
CA GLY A 213 14.63 1.31 -23.54
C GLY A 213 13.92 2.47 -24.23
N ALA A 214 12.61 2.62 -24.03
CA ALA A 214 11.82 3.72 -24.58
C ALA A 214 12.25 5.11 -24.06
N MET A 215 12.73 5.16 -22.82
CA MET A 215 13.21 6.39 -22.19
C MET A 215 14.65 6.77 -22.55
N ALA A 216 15.42 5.83 -23.11
CA ALA A 216 16.86 5.99 -23.29
C ALA A 216 17.23 7.26 -24.07
N GLY A 217 18.10 8.09 -23.50
CA GLY A 217 18.53 9.38 -24.08
C GLY A 217 17.48 10.49 -24.05
N ARG A 218 16.31 10.26 -23.42
CA ARG A 218 15.22 11.23 -23.35
C ARG A 218 14.94 11.71 -21.92
N SER A 219 15.07 10.82 -20.93
CA SER A 219 14.98 11.17 -19.50
C SER A 219 15.74 10.17 -18.64
N ASP A 220 16.26 10.67 -17.51
CA ASP A 220 16.94 9.89 -16.49
C ASP A 220 16.00 9.42 -15.35
N LYS A 221 14.69 9.71 -15.45
CA LYS A 221 13.66 9.38 -14.46
C LYS A 221 12.41 8.79 -15.10
N GLY A 222 12.02 7.61 -14.61
CA GLY A 222 10.84 6.89 -15.06
C GLY A 222 9.94 6.54 -13.89
N LEU A 223 8.64 6.44 -14.15
CA LEU A 223 7.66 5.98 -13.19
C LEU A 223 6.78 4.89 -13.81
N PHE A 224 6.79 3.70 -13.25
CA PHE A 224 5.97 2.58 -13.72
C PHE A 224 4.83 2.34 -12.72
N ILE A 225 3.59 2.55 -13.18
CA ILE A 225 2.37 2.44 -12.37
C ILE A 225 1.59 1.21 -12.84
N THR A 226 1.16 0.36 -11.91
CA THR A 226 0.30 -0.78 -12.24
C THR A 226 -0.75 -1.02 -11.18
N THR A 227 -1.89 -1.60 -11.58
CA THR A 227 -2.87 -2.16 -10.63
C THR A 227 -2.41 -3.48 -10.02
N GLY A 228 -1.40 -4.14 -10.61
CA GLY A 228 -0.86 -5.43 -10.15
C GLY A 228 0.31 -5.28 -9.18
N VAL A 229 1.22 -6.25 -9.21
CA VAL A 229 2.44 -6.29 -8.37
C VAL A 229 3.70 -6.38 -9.20
N PHE A 230 4.86 -6.14 -8.62
CA PHE A 230 6.16 -6.31 -9.28
C PHE A 230 6.86 -7.55 -8.73
N THR A 231 7.44 -8.37 -9.62
CA THR A 231 8.34 -9.45 -9.17
C THR A 231 9.61 -8.88 -8.53
N LYS A 232 10.35 -9.69 -7.76
CA LYS A 232 11.63 -9.25 -7.20
C LYS A 232 12.60 -8.84 -8.31
N ALA A 233 12.70 -9.66 -9.34
CA ALA A 233 13.53 -9.36 -10.51
C ALA A 233 13.11 -8.06 -11.22
N ALA A 234 11.81 -7.72 -11.26
CA ALA A 234 11.35 -6.44 -11.81
C ALA A 234 11.80 -5.24 -10.96
N ARG A 235 11.73 -5.35 -9.63
CA ARG A 235 12.26 -4.34 -8.70
C ARG A 235 13.78 -4.17 -8.83
N GLU A 236 14.51 -5.28 -8.95
CA GLU A 236 15.96 -5.28 -9.17
C GLU A 236 16.31 -4.63 -10.52
N GLU A 237 15.59 -4.96 -11.59
CA GLU A 237 15.79 -4.33 -12.90
C GLU A 237 15.50 -2.83 -12.85
N ALA A 238 14.48 -2.39 -12.11
CA ALA A 238 14.12 -0.97 -11.97
C ALA A 238 15.22 -0.13 -11.31
N ASN A 239 15.97 -0.75 -10.38
CA ASN A 239 17.08 -0.14 -9.62
C ASN A 239 18.47 -0.54 -10.13
N ARG A 240 18.57 -1.08 -11.35
CA ARG A 240 19.85 -1.59 -11.89
C ARG A 240 20.93 -0.51 -11.93
N ASP A 241 22.09 -0.82 -11.36
CA ASP A 241 23.25 0.07 -11.36
C ASP A 241 23.63 0.58 -12.76
N GLY A 242 23.92 1.88 -12.85
CA GLY A 242 24.30 2.55 -14.09
C GLY A 242 23.17 2.74 -15.11
N ALA A 243 21.93 2.36 -14.80
CA ALA A 243 20.76 2.69 -15.60
C ALA A 243 19.96 3.85 -14.99
N PRO A 244 19.14 4.58 -15.78
CA PRO A 244 18.16 5.52 -15.26
C PRO A 244 17.31 4.91 -14.13
N LEU A 245 16.86 5.68 -13.15
CA LEU A 245 16.01 5.09 -12.10
C LEU A 245 14.57 5.01 -12.58
N ILE A 246 13.91 3.88 -12.28
CA ILE A 246 12.48 3.69 -12.52
C ILE A 246 11.81 3.48 -11.17
N ASP A 247 11.05 4.47 -10.73
CA ASP A 247 10.21 4.35 -9.55
C ASP A 247 8.99 3.46 -9.87
N LEU A 248 8.56 2.65 -8.91
CA LEU A 248 7.51 1.65 -9.09
C LEU A 248 6.33 1.94 -8.18
N ILE A 249 5.12 2.02 -8.74
CA ILE A 249 3.85 2.14 -7.99
C ILE A 249 3.00 0.92 -8.31
N ASN A 250 2.84 0.03 -7.33
CA ASN A 250 1.99 -1.13 -7.44
C ASN A 250 0.54 -0.81 -7.06
N GLY A 251 -0.35 -1.79 -7.17
CA GLY A 251 -1.77 -1.60 -6.88
C GLY A 251 -2.02 -1.09 -5.45
N ASP A 252 -1.31 -1.61 -4.46
CA ASP A 252 -1.48 -1.17 -3.07
C ASP A 252 -1.01 0.28 -2.85
N MET A 253 0.12 0.66 -3.43
CA MET A 253 0.63 2.04 -3.38
C MET A 253 -0.28 3.01 -4.14
N LEU A 254 -0.86 2.57 -5.25
CA LEU A 254 -1.84 3.36 -6.01
C LEU A 254 -3.07 3.67 -5.14
N LEU A 255 -3.63 2.67 -4.46
CA LEU A 255 -4.76 2.88 -3.56
C LEU A 255 -4.39 3.75 -2.35
N ASP A 256 -3.17 3.61 -1.82
CA ASP A 256 -2.68 4.49 -0.75
C ASP A 256 -2.65 5.95 -1.23
N LYS A 257 -2.18 6.20 -2.47
CA LYS A 257 -2.22 7.54 -3.07
C LYS A 257 -3.63 8.05 -3.32
N MET A 258 -4.55 7.21 -3.77
CA MET A 258 -5.96 7.58 -3.90
C MET A 258 -6.58 7.90 -2.52
N GLN A 259 -6.19 7.20 -1.46
CA GLN A 259 -6.65 7.49 -0.10
C GLN A 259 -6.06 8.79 0.46
N GLU A 260 -4.78 9.06 0.20
CA GLU A 260 -4.09 10.29 0.59
C GLU A 260 -4.72 11.51 -0.06
N LEU A 261 -5.02 11.42 -1.36
CA LEU A 261 -5.62 12.48 -2.18
C LEU A 261 -7.15 12.49 -2.14
N GLU A 262 -7.76 11.57 -1.40
CA GLU A 262 -9.22 11.40 -1.28
C GLU A 262 -9.94 11.19 -2.64
N LEU A 263 -9.27 10.53 -3.60
CA LEU A 263 -9.78 10.30 -4.95
C LEU A 263 -10.64 9.04 -5.00
N GLY A 264 -11.87 9.19 -5.51
CA GLY A 264 -12.83 8.08 -5.58
C GLY A 264 -13.34 7.62 -4.22
N LEU A 265 -13.09 8.39 -3.15
CA LEU A 265 -13.45 8.05 -1.77
C LEU A 265 -14.23 9.18 -1.12
N LYS A 266 -15.21 8.83 -0.30
CA LYS A 266 -15.99 9.78 0.50
C LYS A 266 -15.79 9.51 1.99
N GLN A 267 -15.25 10.49 2.70
CA GLN A 267 -15.09 10.39 4.15
C GLN A 267 -16.42 10.62 4.86
N ASN A 268 -16.79 9.67 5.71
CA ASN A 268 -17.89 9.82 6.64
C ASN A 268 -17.31 10.04 8.05
N LEU A 269 -17.04 11.29 8.41
CA LEU A 269 -16.60 11.65 9.76
C LEU A 269 -17.79 11.57 10.73
N VAL A 270 -17.65 10.81 11.81
CA VAL A 270 -18.60 10.80 12.92
C VAL A 270 -17.99 11.60 14.06
N TYR A 271 -18.66 12.68 14.47
CA TYR A 271 -18.25 13.45 15.63
C TYR A 271 -18.69 12.75 16.92
N GLU A 272 -17.76 12.61 17.87
CA GLU A 272 -18.07 12.21 19.23
C GLU A 272 -17.99 13.42 20.17
N VAL A 273 -18.99 13.56 21.05
CA VAL A 273 -19.02 14.65 22.01
C VAL A 273 -18.02 14.38 23.14
N ASN A 274 -16.96 15.19 23.23
CA ASN A 274 -16.04 15.17 24.36
C ASN A 274 -16.68 15.87 25.58
N LYS A 275 -17.40 15.09 26.39
CA LYS A 275 -18.07 15.61 27.60
C LYS A 275 -17.08 16.13 28.65
N ASP A 276 -15.86 15.62 28.68
CA ASP A 276 -14.87 16.00 29.68
C ASP A 276 -14.34 17.42 29.46
N TRP A 277 -14.27 17.85 28.19
CA TRP A 277 -13.93 19.23 27.85
C TRP A 277 -14.90 20.26 28.46
N PHE A 278 -16.17 19.91 28.68
CA PHE A 278 -17.15 20.81 29.31
C PHE A 278 -16.99 20.95 30.82
N ARG A 279 -16.14 20.14 31.47
CA ARG A 279 -15.92 20.21 32.92
C ARG A 279 -15.27 21.53 33.35
N GLN A 280 -14.53 22.20 32.45
CA GLN A 280 -13.86 23.47 32.75
C GLN A 280 -14.82 24.67 32.86
N PHE A 281 -16.09 24.52 32.46
CA PHE A 281 -17.10 25.57 32.51
C PHE A 281 -18.16 25.31 33.59
N LYS A 282 -17.89 24.38 34.51
CA LYS A 282 -18.70 24.09 35.69
C LYS A 282 -17.91 24.45 36.94
#